data_AF-A0A839SRH8-F1
#
_entry.id   AF-A0A839SRH8-F1
#
_cell.length_a   1.000
_cell.length_b   1.000
_cell.length_c   1.000
_cell.angle_alpha   90.00
_cell.angle_beta   90.00
_cell.angle_gamma   90.00
#
_symmetry.space_group_name_H-M   'P 1'
#
loop_
_entity.id
_entity.type
_entity.pdbx_description
1 polymer ?
#
loop_
_entity_poly.entity_id
_entity_poly.type
_entity_poly.pdbx_seq_one_letter_code
_entity_poly.pdbx_strand_id
1 'polypeptide(L)'
;MQESSNISKSTTNNTSLWETEKMEYINSISCLNQKMKDLSWIQSNFIRDPLFRIKCILRLMQEKNTDMEYVGSMLQCLSMSVKELDSSLRYLKEITELDGNKY
;
A
#
# COMPACT_ATOMS: atom_id res chain seq x y z
N MET A 1 -19.41 -44.66 32.68
CA MET A 1 -18.52 -43.53 33.10
C MET A 1 -17.49 -43.13 32.05
N GLN A 2 -17.18 -43.92 31.00
CA GLN A 2 -16.21 -43.53 29.96
C GLN A 2 -16.77 -42.56 28.89
N GLU A 3 -18.06 -42.62 28.55
CA GLU A 3 -18.67 -41.78 27.51
C GLU A 3 -18.71 -40.29 27.86
N SER A 4 -18.98 -39.95 29.13
CA SER A 4 -19.01 -38.56 29.60
C SER A 4 -17.62 -37.88 29.53
N SER A 5 -16.53 -38.64 29.64
CA SER A 5 -15.16 -38.12 29.49
C SER A 5 -14.80 -37.86 28.03
N ASN A 6 -15.30 -38.68 27.09
CA ASN A 6 -15.03 -38.51 25.66
C ASN A 6 -15.81 -37.34 25.04
N ILE A 7 -17.06 -37.12 25.46
CA ILE A 7 -17.89 -36.00 24.99
C ILE A 7 -17.31 -34.65 25.45
N SER A 8 -16.80 -34.58 26.68
CA SER A 8 -16.18 -33.35 27.18
C SER A 8 -14.88 -33.03 26.42
N LYS A 9 -14.04 -34.03 26.13
CA LYS A 9 -12.82 -33.85 25.32
C LYS A 9 -13.09 -33.47 23.86
N SER A 10 -14.08 -34.08 23.19
CA SER A 10 -14.43 -33.71 21.81
C SER A 10 -14.98 -32.29 21.71
N THR A 11 -15.78 -31.87 22.71
CA THR A 11 -16.33 -30.51 22.75
C THR A 11 -15.24 -29.48 23.00
N THR A 12 -14.28 -29.76 23.88
CA THR A 12 -13.15 -28.87 24.16
C THR A 12 -12.18 -28.77 22.98
N ASN A 13 -11.91 -29.89 22.28
CA ASN A 13 -11.04 -29.90 21.09
C ASN A 13 -11.66 -29.16 19.90
N ASN A 14 -12.96 -29.35 19.66
CA ASN A 14 -13.67 -28.57 18.65
C ASN A 14 -13.72 -27.09 19.06
N THR A 15 -13.75 -26.82 20.37
CA THR A 15 -13.75 -25.44 20.89
C THR A 15 -12.42 -24.73 20.60
N SER A 16 -11.31 -25.37 20.91
CA SER A 16 -9.98 -24.83 20.60
C SER A 16 -9.71 -24.73 19.09
N LEU A 17 -10.31 -25.62 18.28
CA LEU A 17 -10.19 -25.57 16.82
C LEU A 17 -10.88 -24.32 16.25
N TRP A 18 -12.14 -24.05 16.61
CA TRP A 18 -12.84 -22.85 16.12
C TRP A 18 -12.19 -21.56 16.61
N GLU A 19 -11.62 -21.56 17.82
CA GLU A 19 -10.86 -20.43 18.35
C GLU A 19 -9.61 -20.16 17.51
N THR A 20 -8.91 -21.22 17.09
CA THR A 20 -7.72 -21.13 16.25
C THR A 20 -8.06 -20.61 14.86
N GLU A 21 -9.07 -21.20 14.19
CA GLU A 21 -9.54 -20.77 12.86
C GLU A 21 -10.01 -19.30 12.87
N LYS A 22 -10.72 -18.89 13.93
CA LYS A 22 -11.14 -17.50 14.11
C LYS A 22 -9.95 -16.56 14.27
N MET A 23 -8.94 -16.95 15.04
CA MET A 23 -7.72 -16.15 15.20
C MET A 23 -6.93 -16.03 13.89
N GLU A 24 -6.80 -17.11 13.12
CA GLU A 24 -6.19 -17.07 11.79
C GLU A 24 -6.94 -16.12 10.85
N TYR A 25 -8.27 -16.17 10.86
CA TYR A 25 -9.09 -15.26 10.06
C TYR A 25 -8.91 -13.80 10.47
N ILE A 26 -8.94 -13.50 11.78
CA ILE A 26 -8.70 -12.14 12.31
C ILE A 26 -7.30 -11.65 11.92
N ASN A 27 -6.29 -12.50 12.01
CA ASN A 27 -4.92 -12.18 11.61
C ASN A 27 -4.82 -11.89 10.12
N SER A 28 -5.55 -12.65 9.28
CA SER A 28 -5.60 -12.42 7.83
C SER A 28 -6.20 -11.06 7.48
N ILE A 29 -7.31 -10.68 8.13
CA ILE A 29 -7.94 -9.36 7.97
C ILE A 29 -7.01 -8.25 8.45
N SER A 30 -6.37 -8.45 9.61
CA SER A 30 -5.47 -7.45 10.19
C SER A 30 -4.26 -7.19 9.29
N CYS A 31 -3.69 -8.24 8.69
CA CYS A 31 -2.63 -8.13 7.70
C CYS A 31 -3.10 -7.36 6.46
N LEU A 32 -4.28 -7.68 5.92
CA LEU A 32 -4.84 -6.99 4.75
C LEU A 32 -5.09 -5.51 5.04
N ASN A 33 -5.64 -5.18 6.22
CA ASN A 33 -5.89 -3.81 6.63
C ASN A 33 -4.59 -2.99 6.75
N GLN A 34 -3.51 -3.61 7.26
CA GLN A 34 -2.23 -2.92 7.33
C GLN A 34 -1.68 -2.60 5.94
N LYS A 35 -1.74 -3.57 5.01
CA LYS A 35 -1.36 -3.34 3.61
C LYS A 35 -2.19 -2.23 2.95
N MET A 36 -3.51 -2.22 3.18
CA MET A 36 -4.38 -1.17 2.63
C MET A 36 -3.99 0.22 3.15
N LYS A 37 -3.58 0.33 4.42
CA LYS A 37 -3.06 1.59 4.97
C LYS A 37 -1.75 1.99 4.29
N ASP A 38 -0.83 1.05 4.10
CA ASP A 38 0.46 1.30 3.44
C ASP A 38 0.25 1.77 1.99
N LEU A 39 -0.64 1.10 1.24
CA LEU A 39 -1.04 1.50 -0.12
C LEU A 39 -1.67 2.89 -0.13
N SER A 40 -2.58 3.18 0.80
CA SER A 40 -3.25 4.48 0.89
C SER A 40 -2.26 5.61 1.17
N TRP A 41 -1.25 5.35 2.00
CA TRP A 41 -0.19 6.32 2.30
C TRP A 41 0.70 6.61 1.09
N ILE A 42 1.10 5.57 0.35
CA ILE A 42 1.87 5.70 -0.90
C ILE A 42 1.06 6.49 -1.94
N GLN A 43 -0.21 6.15 -2.15
CA GLN A 43 -1.05 6.82 -3.13
C GLN A 43 -1.31 8.29 -2.78
N SER A 44 -1.63 8.56 -1.51
CA SER A 44 -2.06 9.90 -1.09
C SER A 44 -0.92 10.89 -0.98
N ASN A 45 0.29 10.43 -0.64
CA ASN A 45 1.44 11.29 -0.41
C ASN A 45 2.53 11.09 -1.48
N PHE A 46 3.04 9.87 -1.65
CA PHE A 46 4.21 9.61 -2.50
C PHE A 46 3.93 9.75 -3.99
N ILE A 47 2.73 9.42 -4.44
CA ILE A 47 2.33 9.57 -5.85
C ILE A 47 1.75 10.97 -6.11
N ARG A 48 0.96 11.48 -5.17
CA ARG A 48 0.23 12.76 -5.33
C ARG A 48 1.16 13.96 -5.36
N ASP A 49 2.18 13.98 -4.50
CA ASP A 49 3.12 15.09 -4.37
C ASP A 49 3.95 15.35 -5.64
N PRO A 50 4.67 14.35 -6.21
CA PRO A 50 5.38 14.54 -7.48
C PRO A 50 4.45 14.90 -8.62
N LEU A 51 3.25 14.31 -8.67
CA LEU A 51 2.25 14.65 -9.68
C LEU A 51 1.79 16.12 -9.56
N PHE A 52 1.58 16.61 -8.35
CA PHE A 52 1.22 18.01 -8.10
C PHE A 52 2.34 18.94 -8.57
N ARG A 53 3.60 18.63 -8.25
CA ARG A 53 4.76 19.42 -8.71
C ARG A 53 4.85 19.45 -10.24
N ILE A 54 4.68 18.30 -10.90
CA ILE A 54 4.65 18.21 -12.37
C ILE A 54 3.55 19.13 -12.94
N LYS A 55 2.33 19.08 -12.37
CA LYS A 55 1.21 19.93 -12.81
C LYS A 55 1.50 21.42 -12.61
N CYS A 56 2.09 21.80 -11.48
CA CYS A 56 2.47 23.18 -11.22
C CYS A 56 3.53 23.68 -12.20
N ILE A 57 4.59 22.90 -12.44
CA ILE A 57 5.64 23.26 -13.41
C ILE A 57 5.06 23.38 -14.81
N LEU A 58 4.24 22.43 -15.24
CA LEU A 58 3.58 22.48 -16.55
C LEU A 58 2.76 23.76 -16.71
N ARG A 59 2.01 24.16 -15.66
CA ARG A 59 1.25 25.42 -15.66
C ARG A 59 2.16 26.64 -15.79
N LEU A 60 3.25 26.68 -15.02
CA LEU A 60 4.23 27.78 -15.07
C LEU A 60 4.91 27.90 -16.44
N MET A 61 5.17 26.77 -17.11
CA MET A 61 5.76 26.74 -18.46
C MET A 61 4.77 27.13 -19.56
N GLN A 62 3.46 27.04 -19.30
CA GLN A 62 2.42 27.43 -20.25
C GLN A 62 2.08 28.93 -20.18
N GLU A 63 2.59 29.65 -19.18
CA GLU A 63 2.38 31.09 -19.03
C GLU A 63 3.26 31.88 -20.02
N LYS A 64 2.68 32.90 -20.68
CA LYS A 64 3.34 33.66 -21.78
C LYS A 64 4.63 34.40 -21.40
N ASN A 65 4.96 34.48 -20.10
CA ASN A 65 6.10 35.23 -19.57
C ASN A 65 7.06 34.34 -18.77
N THR A 66 7.14 33.03 -19.06
CA THR A 66 8.13 32.17 -18.40
C THR A 66 9.53 32.69 -18.70
N ASP A 67 10.21 33.17 -17.67
CA ASP A 67 11.58 33.62 -17.77
C ASP A 67 12.50 32.43 -18.05
N MET A 68 13.25 32.53 -19.16
CA MET A 68 14.17 31.50 -19.64
C MET A 68 15.26 31.16 -18.61
N GLU A 69 15.58 32.07 -17.68
CA GLU A 69 16.53 31.83 -16.60
C GLU A 69 16.05 30.72 -15.65
N TYR A 70 14.74 30.58 -15.44
CA TYR A 70 14.15 29.60 -14.52
C TYR A 70 13.83 28.25 -15.18
N VAL A 71 13.87 28.17 -16.51
CA VAL A 71 13.53 26.95 -17.26
C VAL A 71 14.44 25.78 -16.86
N GLY A 72 15.74 26.03 -16.66
CA GLY A 72 16.68 25.00 -16.21
C GLY A 72 16.28 24.38 -14.87
N SER A 73 15.96 25.21 -13.88
CA SER A 73 15.51 24.79 -12.55
C SER A 73 14.17 24.06 -12.59
N MET A 74 13.24 24.52 -13.46
CA MET A 74 11.95 23.85 -13.68
C MET A 74 12.14 22.45 -14.29
N LEU A 75 13.01 22.31 -15.30
CA LEU A 75 13.33 21.01 -15.91
C LEU A 75 14.00 20.06 -14.91
N GLN A 76 14.88 20.56 -14.03
CA GLN A 76 15.48 19.77 -12.98
C GLN A 76 14.44 19.27 -11.97
N CYS A 77 13.54 20.15 -11.53
CA CYS A 77 12.45 19.79 -10.61
C CYS A 77 11.46 18.79 -11.25
N LEU A 78 11.19 18.94 -12.54
CA LEU A 78 10.39 18.00 -13.32
C LEU A 78 11.06 16.62 -13.38
N SER A 79 12.35 16.58 -13.72
CA SER A 79 13.15 15.35 -13.77
C SER A 79 13.13 14.62 -12.42
N MET A 80 13.31 15.35 -11.32
CA MET A 80 13.28 14.81 -9.97
C MET A 80 11.90 14.26 -9.60
N SER A 81 10.83 15.01 -9.90
CA SER A 81 9.45 14.59 -9.64
C SER A 81 9.06 13.33 -10.44
N VAL A 82 9.53 13.20 -11.68
CA VAL A 82 9.30 11.98 -12.49
C VAL A 82 10.04 10.78 -11.88
N LYS A 83 11.28 10.95 -11.41
CA LYS A 83 12.04 9.87 -10.74
C LYS A 83 11.37 9.41 -9.44
N GLU A 84 10.92 10.35 -8.62
CA GLU A 84 10.21 10.04 -7.38
C GLU A 84 8.90 9.29 -7.65
N LEU A 85 8.16 9.71 -8.69
CA LEU A 85 6.95 9.02 -9.11
C LEU A 85 7.25 7.60 -9.60
N ASP A 86 8.28 7.40 -10.43
CA ASP A 86 8.68 6.06 -10.90
C ASP A 86 9.08 5.15 -9.73
N SER A 87 9.87 5.67 -8.78
CA SER A 87 10.26 4.94 -7.58
C SER A 87 9.04 4.54 -6.73
N SER A 88 8.07 5.44 -6.59
CA SER A 88 6.85 5.19 -5.82
C SER A 88 5.96 4.14 -6.50
N LEU A 89 5.91 4.14 -7.83
CA LEU A 89 5.18 3.14 -8.62
C LEU A 89 5.84 1.75 -8.53
N ARG A 90 7.18 1.67 -8.57
CA ARG A 90 7.91 0.41 -8.37
C ARG A 90 7.65 -0.17 -6.99
N TYR A 91 7.70 0.67 -5.95
CA TYR A 91 7.42 0.24 -4.59
C TYR A 91 5.97 -0.24 -4.42
N LEU A 92 5.00 0.46 -5.02
CA LEU A 92 3.61 0.02 -5.03
C LEU A 92 3.46 -1.34 -5.72
N LYS A 93 4.15 -1.54 -6.85
CA LYS A 93 4.16 -2.83 -7.56
C LYS A 93 4.67 -3.96 -6.67
N GLU A 94 5.79 -3.76 -5.96
CA GLU A 94 6.36 -4.75 -5.04
C GLU A 94 5.37 -5.16 -3.94
N ILE A 95 4.68 -4.19 -3.33
CA ILE A 95 3.66 -4.47 -2.29
C ILE A 95 2.51 -5.31 -2.85
N THR A 96 2.10 -5.04 -4.10
CA THR A 96 0.99 -5.74 -4.74
C THR A 96 1.37 -7.13 -5.28
N GLU A 97 2.60 -7.34 -5.75
CA GLU A 97 3.05 -8.62 -6.33
C GLU A 97 3.37 -9.68 -5.28
N LEU A 98 3.70 -9.29 -4.04
CA LEU A 98 3.89 -10.22 -2.93
C LEU A 98 2.64 -11.09 -2.62
N ASP A 99 1.46 -10.71 -3.11
CA ASP A 99 0.21 -11.48 -2.96
C ASP A 99 -0.08 -12.44 -4.12
N GLY A 100 0.60 -12.32 -5.27
CA GLY A 100 0.37 -13.19 -6.44
C GLY A 100 0.97 -14.59 -6.32
N ASN A 101 1.83 -14.83 -5.33
CA ASN A 101 2.63 -16.06 -5.20
C ASN A 101 2.10 -17.03 -4.13
N LYS A 102 0.80 -16.94 -3.78
CA LYS A 102 0.15 -17.74 -2.73
C LYS A 102 -1.07 -18.55 -3.19
N TYR A 103 -1.21 -18.81 -4.49
CA TYR A 103 -2.22 -19.72 -5.03
C TYR A 103 -1.57 -20.81 -5.86
#